data_AF-U7Q6H4-F1
#
_entry.id   AF-U7Q6H4-F1
#
_cell.length_a   1.000
_cell.length_b   1.000
_cell.length_c   1.000
_cell.angle_alpha   90.00
_cell.angle_beta   90.00
_cell.angle_gamma   90.00
#
_symmetry.space_group_name_H-M   'P 1'
#
loop_
_entity.id
_entity.type
_entity.pdbx_description
1 polymer ?
#
loop_
_entity_poly.entity_id
_entity_poly.type
_entity_poly.pdbx_seq_one_letter_code
_entity_poly.pdbx_strand_id
1 'polypeptide(L)'
;MSKQGSAYGTPAGDTEFRKTRDVAEYAAKAKEREAKEREEGKARYEARLAGKRYYKPLEGNETLTAARTTMSDLNALVGTTQMVAPGRRAGPLYCKYCDWTAKDSVSLTEHENSMYHLRNVGQTGQVKRASAADVLERIEAVWARLEAEKKDATVNLKERLAIRQQEDDAERERRRIKKRDLAEKKKAAKEAEAAALAASRMDYGDDVRIEGEHDEEDMMEMMGITGFGSTKKN
;
A
#
# COMPACT_ATOMS: atom_id res chain seq x y z
N MET A 1 -31.68 40.99 -20.45
CA MET A 1 -31.90 40.07 -21.59
C MET A 1 -32.52 38.80 -21.04
N SER A 2 -33.76 38.53 -21.44
CA SER A 2 -34.70 37.57 -20.87
C SER A 2 -34.10 36.16 -20.71
N LYS A 3 -34.18 35.61 -19.49
CA LYS A 3 -33.94 34.19 -19.21
C LYS A 3 -34.91 33.39 -20.10
N GLN A 4 -34.39 32.82 -21.19
CA GLN A 4 -35.10 31.86 -22.02
C GLN A 4 -35.40 30.64 -21.14
N GLY A 5 -36.64 30.58 -20.65
CA GLY A 5 -37.16 29.42 -19.95
C GLY A 5 -37.20 28.24 -20.93
N SER A 6 -36.61 27.11 -20.53
CA SER A 6 -36.80 25.86 -21.25
C SER A 6 -38.29 25.48 -21.25
N ALA A 7 -38.76 24.83 -22.30
CA ALA A 7 -40.17 24.60 -22.64
C ALA A 7 -41.03 23.93 -21.54
N TYR A 8 -40.42 23.41 -20.49
CA TYR A 8 -41.12 22.98 -19.28
C TYR A 8 -40.47 23.71 -18.12
N GLY A 9 -41.15 24.76 -17.64
CA GLY A 9 -40.67 25.82 -16.76
C GLY A 9 -40.26 25.43 -15.34
N THR A 10 -39.72 24.24 -15.12
CA THR A 10 -38.96 23.92 -13.90
C THR A 10 -37.48 24.12 -14.20
N PRO A 11 -36.77 25.00 -13.46
CA PRO A 11 -35.33 25.10 -13.62
C PRO A 11 -34.74 23.76 -13.21
N ALA A 12 -34.19 23.02 -14.17
CA ALA A 12 -33.45 21.80 -13.92
C ALA A 12 -32.15 22.17 -13.16
N GLY A 13 -32.29 22.43 -11.86
CA GLY A 13 -31.19 22.64 -10.93
C GLY A 13 -30.33 21.37 -10.77
N ASP A 14 -30.83 20.24 -11.26
CA ASP A 14 -30.20 18.94 -11.11
C ASP A 14 -29.25 18.59 -12.27
N THR A 15 -28.53 19.58 -12.83
CA THR A 15 -27.46 19.33 -13.82
C THR A 15 -26.05 19.53 -13.25
N GLU A 16 -25.92 19.76 -11.95
CA GLU A 16 -24.62 19.93 -11.26
C GLU A 16 -23.72 18.68 -11.37
N PHE A 17 -24.27 17.49 -11.63
CA PHE A 17 -23.48 16.29 -11.92
C PHE A 17 -22.69 16.39 -13.24
N ARG A 18 -23.00 17.36 -14.11
CA ARG A 18 -22.30 17.56 -15.38
C ARG A 18 -21.03 18.35 -15.15
N LYS A 19 -19.90 17.86 -15.68
CA LYS A 19 -18.62 18.57 -15.64
C LYS A 19 -18.77 19.95 -16.31
N THR A 20 -18.85 21.00 -15.50
CA THR A 20 -18.77 22.38 -15.96
C THR A 20 -17.32 22.66 -16.34
N ARG A 21 -17.08 23.02 -17.60
CA ARG A 21 -15.76 23.45 -18.05
C ARG A 21 -15.65 24.95 -17.90
N ASP A 22 -15.11 25.39 -16.76
CA ASP A 22 -14.84 26.82 -16.56
C ASP A 22 -13.67 27.26 -17.47
N VAL A 23 -13.98 28.06 -18.48
CA VAL A 23 -13.02 28.54 -19.49
C VAL A 23 -11.82 29.23 -18.83
N ALA A 24 -12.03 29.95 -17.72
CA ALA A 24 -10.95 30.65 -17.03
C ALA A 24 -9.99 29.68 -16.34
N GLU A 25 -10.50 28.65 -15.65
CA GLU A 25 -9.70 27.61 -15.00
C GLU A 25 -8.86 26.83 -16.02
N TYR A 26 -9.47 26.43 -17.14
CA TYR A 26 -8.76 25.73 -18.21
C TYR A 26 -7.73 26.61 -18.90
N ALA A 27 -7.99 27.92 -19.07
CA ALA A 27 -7.02 28.86 -19.60
C ALA A 27 -5.83 29.07 -18.65
N ALA A 28 -6.06 29.12 -17.33
CA ALA A 28 -5.00 29.18 -16.34
C ALA A 28 -4.14 27.90 -16.35
N LYS A 29 -4.77 26.72 -16.32
CA LYS A 29 -4.08 25.43 -16.45
C LYS A 29 -3.30 25.28 -17.76
N ALA A 30 -3.83 25.82 -18.87
CA ALA A 30 -3.11 25.84 -20.14
C ALA A 30 -1.84 26.69 -20.06
N LYS A 31 -1.93 27.91 -19.51
CA LYS A 31 -0.77 28.79 -19.30
C LYS A 31 0.28 28.15 -18.39
N GLU A 32 -0.14 27.46 -17.32
CA GLU A 32 0.78 26.72 -16.44
C GLU A 32 1.49 25.59 -17.17
N ARG A 33 0.79 24.81 -18.00
CA ARG A 33 1.41 23.76 -18.83
C ARG A 33 2.39 24.35 -19.84
N GLU A 34 2.01 25.40 -20.55
CA GLU A 34 2.89 26.07 -21.52
C GLU A 34 4.15 26.65 -20.85
N ALA A 35 4.01 27.21 -19.64
CA ALA A 35 5.14 27.69 -18.85
C ALA A 35 6.08 26.53 -18.48
N LYS A 36 5.53 25.43 -17.95
CA LYS A 36 6.30 24.22 -17.62
C LYS A 36 7.00 23.62 -18.84
N GLU A 37 6.31 23.51 -19.97
CA GLU A 37 6.89 23.00 -21.23
C GLU A 37 8.02 23.90 -21.75
N ARG A 38 7.87 25.23 -21.59
CA ARG A 38 8.92 26.18 -21.96
C ARG A 38 10.16 26.05 -21.07
N GLU A 39 9.97 25.88 -19.77
CA GLU A 39 11.06 25.66 -18.81
C GLU A 39 11.75 24.32 -19.05
N GLU A 40 10.99 23.24 -19.25
CA GLU A 40 11.53 21.95 -19.65
C GLU A 40 12.29 22.04 -20.98
N GLY A 41 11.76 22.78 -21.96
CA GLY A 41 12.40 23.02 -23.26
C GLY A 41 13.76 23.70 -23.12
N LYS A 42 13.86 24.73 -22.28
CA LYS A 42 15.13 25.40 -21.95
C LYS A 42 16.10 24.44 -21.26
N ALA A 43 15.64 23.72 -20.24
CA ALA A 43 16.49 22.78 -19.51
C ALA A 43 16.98 21.62 -20.40
N ARG A 44 16.16 21.15 -21.34
CA ARG A 44 16.56 20.17 -22.37
C ARG A 44 17.61 20.73 -23.31
N TYR A 45 17.45 21.98 -23.75
CA TYR A 45 18.41 22.65 -24.63
C TYR A 45 19.76 22.85 -23.93
N GLU A 46 19.76 23.33 -22.69
CA GLU A 46 20.96 23.51 -21.88
C GLU A 46 21.66 22.19 -21.58
N ALA A 47 20.91 21.14 -21.24
CA ALA A 47 21.46 19.80 -21.06
C ALA A 47 22.13 19.30 -22.35
N ARG A 48 21.47 19.49 -23.50
CA ARG A 48 22.01 19.13 -24.82
C ARG A 48 23.29 19.90 -25.14
N LEU A 49 23.33 21.20 -24.84
CA LEU A 49 24.53 22.03 -25.04
C LEU A 49 25.69 21.59 -24.14
N ALA A 50 25.40 21.18 -22.89
CA ALA A 50 26.37 20.60 -21.97
C ALA A 50 26.76 19.15 -22.32
N GLY A 51 26.21 18.56 -23.39
CA GLY A 51 26.44 17.16 -23.77
C GLY A 51 25.82 16.14 -22.81
N LYS A 52 24.96 16.57 -21.89
CA LYS A 52 24.30 15.72 -20.89
C LYS A 52 22.88 15.39 -21.34
N ARG A 53 22.39 14.20 -20.96
CA ARG A 53 20.98 13.85 -21.15
C ARG A 53 20.14 14.61 -20.13
N TYR A 54 19.06 15.22 -20.59
CA TYR A 54 18.07 15.84 -19.70
C TYR A 54 17.29 14.75 -18.97
N TYR A 55 17.12 14.97 -17.68
CA TYR A 55 16.28 14.15 -16.84
C TYR A 55 15.42 15.07 -15.99
N LYS A 56 14.14 14.71 -15.81
CA LYS A 56 13.20 15.48 -14.97
C LYS A 56 13.77 15.66 -13.56
N PRO A 57 13.67 16.87 -12.96
CA PRO A 57 14.15 17.09 -11.60
C PRO A 57 13.38 16.20 -10.62
N LEU A 58 14.05 15.80 -9.53
CA LEU A 58 13.46 14.92 -8.53
C LEU A 58 12.44 15.69 -7.68
N GLU A 59 11.26 15.13 -7.46
CA GLU A 59 10.17 15.79 -6.69
C GLU A 59 10.33 15.64 -5.17
N GLY A 60 11.33 14.88 -4.71
CA GLY A 60 11.65 14.69 -3.29
C GLY A 60 10.90 13.54 -2.62
N ASN A 61 9.76 13.10 -3.17
CA ASN A 61 8.99 11.94 -2.70
C ASN A 61 9.52 10.60 -3.25
N GLU A 62 10.72 10.58 -3.79
CA GLU A 62 11.29 9.42 -4.48
C GLU A 62 11.94 8.44 -3.51
N THR A 63 11.80 7.15 -3.82
CA THR A 63 12.42 6.07 -3.05
C THR A 63 13.82 5.76 -3.57
N LEU A 64 14.65 5.12 -2.76
CA LEU A 64 15.93 4.59 -3.26
C LEU A 64 15.66 3.38 -4.15
N THR A 65 16.49 3.21 -5.17
CA THR A 65 16.44 2.01 -6.01
C THR A 65 16.68 0.77 -5.15
N ALA A 66 15.76 -0.18 -5.21
CA ALA A 66 15.85 -1.46 -4.52
C ALA A 66 16.07 -2.60 -5.52
N ALA A 67 16.56 -3.75 -5.04
CA ALA A 67 16.64 -4.95 -5.86
C ALA A 67 15.23 -5.41 -6.30
N ARG A 68 15.12 -5.91 -7.54
CA ARG A 68 13.85 -6.44 -8.07
C ARG A 68 13.35 -7.60 -7.21
N THR A 69 12.06 -7.58 -6.89
CA THR A 69 11.37 -8.67 -6.17
C THR A 69 10.81 -9.71 -7.12
N THR A 70 10.38 -9.30 -8.30
CA THR A 70 9.82 -10.17 -9.33
C THR A 70 10.91 -10.63 -10.30
N MET A 71 10.85 -11.91 -10.67
CA MET A 71 11.63 -12.43 -11.78
C MET A 71 10.96 -12.00 -13.09
N SER A 72 11.76 -11.57 -14.07
CA SER A 72 11.26 -11.28 -15.41
C SER A 72 11.04 -12.62 -16.14
N ASP A 73 9.78 -13.00 -16.35
CA ASP A 73 9.45 -14.20 -17.12
C ASP A 73 9.62 -13.92 -18.62
N LEU A 74 10.80 -14.22 -19.13
CA LEU A 74 11.17 -14.06 -20.53
C LEU A 74 11.12 -15.39 -21.31
N ASN A 75 10.98 -16.50 -20.60
CA ASN A 75 11.05 -17.84 -21.17
C ASN A 75 9.90 -18.10 -22.15
N ALA A 76 8.72 -17.55 -21.85
CA ALA A 76 7.54 -17.65 -22.72
C ALA A 76 7.73 -17.05 -24.11
N LEU A 77 8.70 -16.14 -24.29
CA LEU A 77 8.95 -15.48 -25.58
C LEU A 77 10.06 -16.15 -26.38
N VAL A 78 10.83 -17.06 -25.79
CA VAL A 78 11.94 -17.73 -26.45
C VAL A 78 11.41 -18.64 -27.56
N GLY A 79 11.88 -18.45 -28.79
CA GLY A 79 11.44 -19.22 -29.96
C GLY A 79 10.08 -18.80 -30.54
N THR A 80 9.41 -17.81 -29.95
CA THR A 80 8.16 -17.28 -30.50
C THR A 80 8.42 -16.31 -31.64
N THR A 81 7.72 -16.47 -32.76
CA THR A 81 7.74 -15.53 -33.88
C THR A 81 6.45 -14.72 -33.88
N GLN A 82 6.55 -13.41 -33.73
CA GLN A 82 5.40 -12.49 -33.79
C GLN A 82 5.47 -11.62 -35.03
N MET A 83 4.34 -11.48 -35.72
CA MET A 83 4.19 -10.56 -36.85
C MET A 83 4.16 -9.12 -36.33
N VAL A 84 5.16 -8.31 -36.70
CA VAL A 84 5.18 -6.88 -36.40
C VAL A 84 4.47 -6.14 -37.53
N ALA A 85 3.27 -5.62 -37.26
CA ALA A 85 2.55 -4.77 -38.22
C ALA A 85 3.31 -3.44 -38.45
N PRO A 86 3.33 -2.92 -39.69
CA PRO A 86 3.97 -1.63 -39.97
C PRO A 86 3.29 -0.51 -39.16
N GLY A 87 4.09 0.28 -38.44
CA GLY A 87 3.62 1.35 -37.56
C GLY A 87 3.22 0.92 -36.15
N ARG A 88 3.16 -0.39 -35.85
CA ARG A 88 3.10 -0.87 -34.46
C ARG A 88 4.52 -0.95 -33.89
N ARG A 89 4.61 -0.74 -32.58
CA ARG A 89 5.86 -0.74 -31.82
C ARG A 89 6.49 -2.15 -31.91
N ALA A 90 7.71 -2.23 -32.42
CA ALA A 90 8.27 -3.42 -33.08
C ALA A 90 8.78 -4.54 -32.16
N GLY A 91 8.34 -4.62 -30.90
CA GLY A 91 8.89 -5.54 -29.92
C GLY A 91 7.83 -6.15 -29.01
N PRO A 92 7.98 -7.43 -28.61
CA PRO A 92 7.02 -8.10 -27.72
C PRO A 92 7.07 -7.56 -26.29
N LEU A 93 8.19 -6.95 -25.91
CA LEU A 93 8.45 -6.47 -24.55
C LEU A 93 8.07 -5.00 -24.44
N TYR A 94 7.18 -4.67 -23.50
CA TYR A 94 6.66 -3.31 -23.33
C TYR A 94 6.85 -2.80 -21.90
N CYS A 95 7.36 -1.58 -21.78
CA CYS A 95 7.47 -0.85 -20.53
C CYS A 95 6.30 0.13 -20.38
N LYS A 96 5.51 -0.06 -19.31
CA LYS A 96 4.33 0.76 -18.99
C LYS A 96 4.68 2.19 -18.55
N TYR A 97 5.83 2.38 -17.88
CA TYR A 97 6.21 3.67 -17.31
C TYR A 97 6.81 4.63 -18.34
N CYS A 98 7.46 4.09 -19.37
CA CYS A 98 8.16 4.88 -20.38
C CYS A 98 7.47 4.87 -21.74
N ASP A 99 6.35 4.14 -21.87
CA ASP A 99 5.67 3.93 -23.14
C ASP A 99 6.64 3.59 -24.28
N TRP A 100 7.48 2.59 -24.05
CA TRP A 100 8.45 2.11 -25.03
C TRP A 100 8.43 0.60 -25.12
N THR A 101 8.72 0.08 -26.31
CA THR A 101 8.87 -1.36 -26.54
C THR A 101 10.32 -1.72 -26.82
N ALA A 102 10.81 -2.72 -26.11
CA ALA A 102 12.09 -3.35 -26.33
C ALA A 102 11.95 -4.50 -27.35
N LYS A 103 12.94 -4.67 -28.21
CA LYS A 103 12.97 -5.75 -29.20
C LYS A 103 13.45 -7.07 -28.61
N ASP A 104 14.33 -6.96 -27.62
CA ASP A 104 15.08 -8.03 -26.98
C ASP A 104 15.03 -7.86 -25.46
N SER A 105 15.23 -8.97 -24.75
CA SER A 105 15.23 -8.98 -23.28
C SER A 105 16.35 -8.12 -22.70
N VAL A 106 17.53 -8.12 -23.33
CA VAL A 106 18.67 -7.34 -22.85
C VAL A 106 18.35 -5.86 -22.88
N SER A 107 17.86 -5.33 -24.01
CA SER A 107 17.46 -3.91 -24.06
C SER A 107 16.31 -3.56 -23.13
N LEU A 108 15.38 -4.49 -22.83
CA LEU A 108 14.37 -4.27 -21.79
C LEU A 108 15.04 -4.11 -20.41
N THR A 109 15.95 -5.00 -20.05
CA THR A 109 16.61 -4.95 -18.74
C THR A 109 17.53 -3.73 -18.58
N GLU A 110 18.26 -3.36 -19.63
CA GLU A 110 19.05 -2.13 -19.65
C GLU A 110 18.17 -0.89 -19.50
N HIS A 111 16.99 -0.91 -20.13
CA HIS A 111 16.02 0.16 -19.99
C HIS A 111 15.44 0.23 -18.58
N GLU A 112 15.03 -0.89 -17.98
CA GLU A 112 14.53 -0.94 -16.59
C GLU A 112 15.57 -0.38 -15.60
N ASN A 113 16.85 -0.65 -15.84
CA ASN A 113 17.95 -0.14 -15.02
C ASN A 113 18.40 1.30 -15.39
N SER A 114 17.85 1.89 -16.45
CA SER A 114 18.24 3.21 -16.89
C SER A 114 17.69 4.30 -15.97
N MET A 115 18.46 5.38 -15.78
CA MET A 115 18.05 6.53 -14.96
C MET A 115 16.75 7.19 -15.43
N TYR A 116 16.45 7.09 -16.73
CA TYR A 116 15.19 7.60 -17.28
C TYR A 116 13.99 6.80 -16.76
N HIS A 117 14.10 5.46 -16.77
CA HIS A 117 13.06 4.58 -16.24
C HIS A 117 12.88 4.77 -14.74
N LEU A 118 13.98 4.76 -13.97
CA LEU A 118 13.95 4.91 -12.52
C LEU A 118 13.21 6.20 -12.10
N ARG A 119 13.49 7.33 -12.76
CA ARG A 119 12.79 8.59 -12.46
C ARG A 119 11.31 8.57 -12.80
N ASN A 120 10.91 7.89 -13.88
CA ASN A 120 9.48 7.74 -14.21
C ASN A 120 8.75 6.82 -13.21
N VAL A 121 9.46 5.86 -12.60
CA VAL A 121 8.94 5.01 -11.51
C VAL A 121 8.90 5.75 -10.16
N GLY A 122 9.66 6.83 -10.01
CA GLY A 122 9.82 7.55 -8.74
C GLY A 122 10.94 6.97 -7.86
N GLN A 123 11.95 6.35 -8.49
CA GLN A 123 13.16 5.87 -7.85
C GLN A 123 14.36 6.75 -8.20
N THR A 124 15.19 6.99 -7.18
CA THR A 124 16.44 7.71 -7.33
C THR A 124 17.58 6.73 -7.62
N GLY A 125 18.50 7.12 -8.50
CA GLY A 125 19.80 6.45 -8.68
C GLY A 125 20.86 6.90 -7.69
N GLN A 126 20.47 7.57 -6.60
CA GLN A 126 21.41 8.00 -5.56
C GLN A 126 21.79 6.81 -4.68
N VAL A 127 23.10 6.60 -4.50
CA VAL A 127 23.61 5.52 -3.64
C VAL A 127 23.89 6.08 -2.25
N LYS A 128 23.15 5.60 -1.24
CA LYS A 128 23.48 5.87 0.16
C LYS A 128 24.63 4.97 0.60
N ARG A 129 25.55 5.50 1.39
CA ARG A 129 26.59 4.69 2.04
C ARG A 129 25.94 3.81 3.11
N ALA A 130 26.29 2.53 3.11
CA ALA A 130 25.82 1.60 4.12
C ALA A 130 26.49 1.91 5.47
N SER A 131 25.71 1.90 6.54
CA SER A 131 26.20 1.88 7.92
C SER A 131 26.51 0.45 8.37
N ALA A 132 27.22 0.28 9.48
CA ALA A 132 27.48 -1.04 10.05
C ALA A 132 26.18 -1.76 10.44
N ALA A 133 25.17 -1.02 10.92
CA ALA A 133 23.86 -1.57 11.25
C ALA A 133 23.13 -2.12 10.01
N ASP A 134 23.16 -1.37 8.89
CA ASP A 134 22.55 -1.83 7.62
C ASP A 134 23.19 -3.13 7.12
N VAL A 135 24.50 -3.29 7.33
CA VAL A 135 25.23 -4.51 6.96
C VAL A 135 24.82 -5.68 7.83
N LEU A 136 24.68 -5.48 9.15
CA LEU A 136 24.20 -6.53 10.05
C LEU A 136 22.79 -6.97 9.70
N GLU A 137 21.86 -6.03 9.50
CA GLU A 137 20.49 -6.34 9.08
C GLU A 137 20.48 -7.12 7.76
N ARG A 138 21.34 -6.75 6.81
CA ARG A 138 21.45 -7.46 5.54
C ARG A 138 22.00 -8.88 5.70
N ILE A 139 22.98 -9.08 6.57
CA ILE A 139 23.53 -10.41 6.88
C ILE A 139 22.46 -11.28 7.53
N GLU A 140 21.72 -10.76 8.51
CA GLU A 140 20.63 -11.47 9.18
C GLU A 140 19.52 -11.85 8.18
N ALA A 141 19.13 -10.94 7.29
CA ALA A 141 18.15 -11.22 6.25
C ALA A 141 18.60 -12.30 5.27
N VAL A 142 19.88 -12.32 4.90
CA VAL A 142 20.46 -13.37 4.05
C VAL A 142 20.52 -14.70 4.79
N TRP A 143 20.93 -14.70 6.05
CA TRP A 143 20.99 -15.90 6.87
C TRP A 143 19.60 -16.51 7.06
N ALA A 144 18.58 -15.69 7.36
CA ALA A 144 17.19 -16.14 7.47
C ALA A 144 16.69 -16.80 6.16
N ARG A 145 17.05 -16.24 4.99
CA ARG A 145 16.72 -16.85 3.69
C ARG A 145 17.40 -18.21 3.52
N LEU A 146 18.69 -18.31 3.83
CA LEU A 146 19.45 -19.56 3.76
C LEU A 146 18.92 -20.62 4.74
N GLU A 147 18.46 -20.22 5.93
CA GLU A 147 17.83 -21.14 6.88
C GLU A 147 16.48 -21.64 6.39
N ALA A 148 15.67 -20.77 5.78
CA ALA A 148 14.41 -21.17 5.15
C ALA A 148 14.66 -22.18 4.02
N GLU A 149 15.62 -21.91 3.14
CA GLU A 149 16.02 -22.84 2.07
C GLU A 149 16.51 -24.19 2.63
N LYS A 150 17.28 -24.18 3.72
CA LYS A 150 17.73 -25.41 4.40
C LYS A 150 16.57 -26.20 4.99
N LYS A 151 15.59 -25.54 5.61
CA LYS A 151 14.38 -26.18 6.13
C LYS A 151 13.57 -26.81 5.02
N ASP A 152 13.39 -26.10 3.89
CA ASP A 152 12.66 -26.62 2.74
C ASP A 152 13.36 -27.80 2.06
N ALA A 153 14.70 -27.78 2.05
CA ALA A 153 15.54 -28.85 1.54
C ALA A 153 15.52 -30.14 2.39
N THR A 154 14.95 -30.12 3.61
CA THR A 154 14.77 -31.36 4.38
C THR A 154 13.84 -32.32 3.63
N VAL A 155 14.42 -33.38 3.09
CA VAL A 155 13.71 -34.39 2.27
C VAL A 155 12.93 -35.35 3.16
N ASN A 156 13.39 -35.59 4.39
CA ASN A 156 12.79 -36.56 5.28
C ASN A 156 11.44 -36.06 5.82
N LEU A 157 10.37 -36.83 5.54
CA LEU A 157 9.00 -36.52 5.99
C LEU A 157 8.91 -36.34 7.52
N LYS A 158 9.64 -37.15 8.29
CA LYS A 158 9.66 -37.06 9.77
C LYS A 158 10.21 -35.72 10.24
N GLU A 159 11.29 -35.23 9.63
CA GLU A 159 11.88 -33.94 9.95
C GLU A 159 10.92 -32.80 9.58
N ARG A 160 10.28 -32.87 8.42
CA ARG A 160 9.24 -31.90 8.00
C ARG A 160 8.06 -31.84 8.97
N LEU A 161 7.59 -33.00 9.45
CA LEU A 161 6.51 -33.06 10.45
C LEU A 161 6.94 -32.48 11.80
N ALA A 162 8.17 -32.76 12.23
CA ALA A 162 8.72 -32.20 13.47
C ALA A 162 8.86 -30.66 13.40
N ILE A 163 9.34 -30.13 12.27
CA ILE A 163 9.44 -28.68 12.03
C ILE A 163 8.04 -28.05 12.09
N ARG A 164 7.05 -28.65 11.40
CA ARG A 164 5.67 -28.14 11.41
C ARG A 164 5.04 -28.17 12.81
N GLN A 165 5.28 -29.21 13.61
CA GLN A 165 4.80 -29.26 14.99
C GLN A 165 5.42 -28.14 15.85
N GLN A 166 6.72 -27.87 15.69
CA GLN A 166 7.37 -26.75 16.39
C GLN A 166 6.82 -25.39 15.97
N GLU A 167 6.49 -25.21 14.69
CA GLU A 167 5.85 -23.99 14.19
C GLU A 167 4.43 -23.81 14.75
N ASP A 168 3.62 -24.88 14.76
CA ASP A 168 2.28 -24.88 15.34
C ASP A 168 2.32 -24.56 16.84
N ASP A 169 3.27 -25.13 17.58
CA ASP A 169 3.47 -24.87 19.00
C ASP A 169 3.86 -23.41 19.26
N ALA A 170 4.81 -22.88 18.50
CA ALA A 170 5.20 -21.48 18.56
C ALA A 170 4.03 -20.54 18.20
N GLU A 171 3.19 -20.91 17.23
CA GLU A 171 2.01 -20.13 16.88
C GLU A 171 0.95 -20.17 18.01
N ARG A 172 0.74 -21.34 18.63
CA ARG A 172 -0.15 -21.49 19.79
C ARG A 172 0.33 -20.62 20.96
N GLU A 173 1.62 -20.58 21.23
CA GLU A 173 2.20 -19.71 22.26
C GLU A 173 2.04 -18.22 21.93
N ARG A 174 2.33 -17.80 20.68
CA ARG A 174 2.09 -16.42 20.24
C ARG A 174 0.62 -16.01 20.35
N ARG A 175 -0.31 -16.91 20.04
CA ARG A 175 -1.76 -16.69 20.21
C ARG A 175 -2.13 -16.55 21.69
N ARG A 176 -1.51 -17.33 22.59
CA ARG A 176 -1.73 -17.21 24.05
C ARG A 176 -1.21 -15.89 24.59
N ILE A 177 -0.02 -15.45 24.19
CA ILE A 177 0.56 -14.17 24.60
C ILE A 177 -0.32 -13.01 24.13
N LYS A 178 -0.69 -12.97 22.85
CA LYS A 178 -1.60 -11.94 22.31
C LYS A 178 -2.94 -11.87 23.06
N LYS A 179 -3.51 -13.02 23.43
CA LYS A 179 -4.76 -13.08 24.23
C LYS A 179 -4.55 -12.53 25.63
N ARG A 180 -3.42 -12.83 26.28
CA ARG A 180 -3.07 -12.29 27.61
C ARG A 180 -2.88 -10.77 27.56
N ASP A 181 -2.11 -10.27 26.60
CA ASP A 181 -1.85 -8.83 26.45
C ASP A 181 -3.15 -8.05 26.15
N LEU A 182 -4.05 -8.62 25.33
CA LEU A 182 -5.37 -8.03 25.08
C LEU A 182 -6.26 -8.06 26.33
N ALA A 183 -6.22 -9.13 27.13
CA ALA A 183 -6.97 -9.21 28.37
C ALA A 183 -6.46 -8.21 29.41
N GLU A 184 -5.14 -8.03 29.55
CA GLU A 184 -4.51 -7.04 30.43
C GLU A 184 -4.84 -5.61 29.98
N LYS A 185 -4.76 -5.29 28.68
CA LYS A 185 -5.19 -3.98 28.16
C LYS A 185 -6.66 -3.69 28.42
N LYS A 186 -7.55 -4.70 28.31
CA LYS A 186 -8.97 -4.56 28.65
C LYS A 186 -9.19 -4.34 30.14
N LYS A 187 -8.44 -5.02 31.00
CA LYS A 187 -8.49 -4.80 32.46
C LYS A 187 -8.01 -3.39 32.82
N ALA A 188 -6.87 -2.96 32.29
CA ALA A 188 -6.35 -1.61 32.51
C ALA A 188 -7.30 -0.52 31.98
N ALA A 189 -7.97 -0.73 30.83
CA ALA A 189 -8.98 0.19 30.33
C ALA A 189 -10.21 0.26 31.25
N LYS A 190 -10.70 -0.89 31.75
CA LYS A 190 -11.79 -0.93 32.73
C LYS A 190 -11.42 -0.30 34.06
N GLU A 191 -10.19 -0.50 34.54
CA GLU A 191 -9.69 0.14 35.76
C GLU A 191 -9.52 1.65 35.58
N ALA A 192 -9.05 2.12 34.42
CA ALA A 192 -8.97 3.54 34.10
C ALA A 192 -10.37 4.18 33.97
N GLU A 193 -11.33 3.47 33.37
CA GLU A 193 -12.73 3.91 33.29
C GLU A 193 -13.39 3.94 34.67
N ALA A 194 -13.17 2.92 35.51
CA ALA A 194 -13.66 2.89 36.89
C ALA A 194 -13.01 3.97 37.75
N ALA A 195 -11.71 4.25 37.58
CA ALA A 195 -11.01 5.33 38.26
C ALA A 195 -11.50 6.70 37.79
N ALA A 196 -11.79 6.87 36.48
CA ALA A 196 -12.40 8.09 35.95
C ALA A 196 -13.83 8.29 36.50
N LEU A 197 -14.62 7.22 36.59
CA LEU A 197 -15.95 7.25 37.20
C LEU A 197 -15.87 7.59 38.70
N ALA A 198 -14.95 6.98 39.44
CA ALA A 198 -14.73 7.26 40.85
C ALA A 198 -14.24 8.70 41.09
N ALA A 199 -13.32 9.20 40.25
CA ALA A 199 -12.90 10.60 40.28
C ALA A 199 -14.07 11.54 39.98
N SER A 200 -14.91 11.21 39.00
CA SER A 200 -16.12 11.99 38.72
C SER A 200 -17.12 11.95 39.88
N ARG A 201 -17.24 10.82 40.58
CA ARG A 201 -18.10 10.68 41.77
C ARG A 201 -17.53 11.42 42.99
N MET A 202 -16.21 11.54 43.12
CA MET A 202 -15.60 12.33 44.20
C MET A 202 -15.74 13.84 43.98
N ASP A 203 -15.87 14.30 42.73
CA ASP A 203 -16.16 15.71 42.43
C ASP A 203 -17.65 16.07 42.61
N TYR A 204 -18.52 15.06 42.63
CA TYR A 204 -19.91 15.22 43.05
C TYR A 204 -20.07 14.75 44.50
N GLY A 205 -19.72 15.65 45.41
CA GLY A 205 -20.00 15.53 46.83
C GLY A 205 -21.42 15.03 47.10
N ASP A 206 -21.48 13.83 47.64
CA ASP A 206 -22.41 13.33 48.66
C ASP A 206 -23.80 14.00 48.67
N ASP A 207 -24.64 13.69 47.68
CA ASP A 207 -26.11 13.82 47.79
C ASP A 207 -26.84 13.25 46.55
N VAL A 208 -26.62 11.98 46.18
CA VAL A 208 -27.64 11.25 45.40
C VAL A 208 -27.63 9.76 45.77
N ARG A 209 -28.45 9.43 46.76
CA ARG A 209 -28.96 8.09 47.07
C ARG A 209 -29.86 7.62 45.91
N ILE A 210 -29.29 6.94 44.91
CA ILE A 210 -30.09 6.12 43.98
C ILE A 210 -29.98 4.68 44.46
N GLU A 211 -30.95 4.30 45.30
CA GLU A 211 -31.36 2.92 45.49
C GLU A 211 -32.12 2.52 44.21
N GLY A 212 -31.52 1.66 43.42
CA GLY A 212 -32.07 1.21 42.15
C GLY A 212 -31.29 0.00 41.68
N GLU A 213 -31.66 -1.14 42.27
CA GLU A 213 -31.26 -2.50 41.91
C GLU A 213 -31.40 -2.70 40.40
N HIS A 214 -30.30 -2.47 39.67
CA HIS A 214 -30.16 -2.92 38.29
C HIS A 214 -29.54 -4.30 38.35
N ASP A 215 -30.37 -5.31 38.63
CA ASP A 215 -29.96 -6.70 38.61
C ASP A 215 -29.53 -7.08 37.20
N GLU A 216 -28.32 -7.65 37.12
CA GLU A 216 -27.61 -8.00 35.88
C GLU A 216 -28.37 -9.02 35.01
N GLU A 217 -29.39 -9.66 35.57
CA GLU A 217 -30.25 -10.63 34.90
C GLU A 217 -31.13 -9.99 33.81
N ASP A 218 -31.67 -8.79 34.02
CA ASP A 218 -32.49 -8.09 33.00
C ASP A 218 -31.65 -7.63 31.80
N MET A 219 -30.39 -7.24 32.04
CA MET A 219 -29.47 -6.88 30.96
C MET A 219 -28.99 -8.10 30.17
N MET A 220 -28.87 -9.26 30.84
CA MET A 220 -28.51 -10.51 30.17
C MET A 220 -29.67 -11.07 29.33
N GLU A 221 -30.90 -10.89 29.78
CA GLU A 221 -32.10 -11.29 29.03
C GLU A 221 -32.30 -10.40 27.79
N MET A 222 -32.03 -9.09 27.89
CA MET A 222 -32.12 -8.17 26.74
C MET A 222 -31.07 -8.45 25.66
N MET A 223 -29.92 -9.01 26.02
CA MET A 223 -28.83 -9.29 25.06
C MET A 223 -28.92 -10.65 24.37
N GLY A 224 -30.00 -11.43 24.57
CA GLY A 224 -30.46 -12.44 23.61
C GLY A 224 -29.48 -13.58 23.25
N ILE A 225 -28.49 -13.89 24.10
CA ILE A 225 -27.61 -15.05 23.94
C ILE A 225 -28.02 -16.12 24.95
N THR A 226 -29.15 -16.77 24.70
CA THR A 226 -29.55 -17.99 25.42
C THR A 226 -29.73 -19.13 24.42
N GLY A 227 -28.83 -20.11 24.49
CA GLY A 227 -29.13 -21.48 24.06
C GLY A 227 -28.72 -21.87 22.64
N PHE A 228 -27.42 -21.91 22.35
CA PHE A 228 -26.89 -22.85 21.35
C PHE A 228 -26.93 -24.26 21.96
N GLY A 229 -28.11 -24.87 21.90
CA GLY A 229 -28.41 -26.18 22.49
C GLY A 229 -27.52 -27.28 21.92
N SER A 230 -26.68 -27.84 22.79
CA SER A 230 -25.91 -29.05 22.53
C SER A 230 -26.85 -30.24 22.28
N THR A 231 -26.93 -30.69 21.03
CA THR A 231 -27.61 -31.95 20.67
C THR A 231 -26.72 -33.13 21.02
N LYS A 232 -26.75 -33.56 22.29
CA LYS A 232 -26.19 -34.83 22.73
C LYS A 232 -27.30 -35.89 22.58
N LYS A 233 -27.35 -36.54 21.41
CA LYS A 233 -28.15 -37.77 21.23
C LYS A 233 -27.38 -38.93 21.83
N ASN A 234 -28.05 -39.64 22.74
CA ASN A 234 -27.72 -40.99 23.19
C ASN A 234 -27.52 -41.94 22.00
#